data_AF-A0A7S0IP96-F1
#
_entry.id   AF-A0A7S0IP96-F1
#
_cell.length_a   1.000
_cell.length_b   1.000
_cell.length_c   1.000
_cell.angle_alpha   90.00
_cell.angle_beta   90.00
_cell.angle_gamma   90.00
#
_symmetry.space_group_name_H-M   'P 1'
#
loop_
_entity.id
_entity.type
_entity.pdbx_description
1 polymer ?
#
loop_
_entity_poly.entity_id
_entity_poly.type
_entity_poly.pdbx_seq_one_letter_code
_entity_poly.pdbx_strand_id
1 'polypeptide(L)'
;EQGGERVVRAELPDGVLVYFEGEKGVERVVRKEFSDGEVQYFEGKVSAERLVRVRFPKGEVQFYEGMKDAERVVRREWPDGVVQHFEGEEGRAERLVRVELSDGEVQYYEGEPGAERQLVRREFPNGELLSPKGIQRLKSVVRKIQEEQDTRRSARAQRLESAACRMQGAGPRSSAPARYGVSVQQWL
;
A
#
# COMPACT_ATOMS: atom_id res chain seq x y z
N GLU A 1 17.12 -25.53 45.30
CA GLU A 1 16.95 -25.82 43.87
C GLU A 1 16.57 -24.54 43.15
N GLN A 2 17.51 -23.91 42.44
CA GLN A 2 17.21 -22.80 41.54
C GLN A 2 16.94 -23.41 40.16
N GLY A 3 15.69 -23.85 39.95
CA GLY A 3 15.14 -24.08 38.61
C GLY A 3 14.93 -22.73 37.94
N GLY A 4 16.02 -22.04 37.63
CA GLY A 4 15.97 -20.73 36.98
C GLY A 4 15.58 -20.90 35.53
N GLU A 5 14.63 -20.10 35.07
CA GLU A 5 14.32 -19.94 33.65
C GLU A 5 15.63 -19.77 32.87
N ARG A 6 15.85 -20.63 31.88
CA ARG A 6 17.03 -20.58 31.02
C ARG A 6 16.62 -20.19 29.62
N VAL A 7 17.34 -19.25 29.03
CA VAL A 7 17.24 -18.98 27.60
C VAL A 7 18.19 -19.91 26.87
N VAL A 8 17.66 -20.80 26.04
CA VAL A 8 18.44 -21.72 25.21
C VAL A 8 18.38 -21.25 23.77
N ARG A 9 19.54 -21.17 23.11
CA ARG A 9 19.65 -20.90 21.67
C ARG A 9 20.01 -22.19 20.95
N ALA A 10 19.28 -22.51 19.89
CA ALA A 10 19.61 -23.57 18.95
C ALA A 10 19.76 -23.00 17.54
N GLU A 11 20.67 -23.55 16.76
CA GLU A 11 20.86 -23.24 15.34
C GLU A 11 20.45 -24.47 14.54
N LEU A 12 19.49 -24.28 13.64
CA LEU A 12 18.98 -25.33 12.75
C LEU A 12 19.87 -25.45 11.50
N PRO A 13 19.85 -26.59 10.79
CA PRO A 13 20.70 -26.80 9.61
C PRO A 13 20.46 -25.82 8.45
N ASP A 14 19.30 -25.17 8.41
CA ASP A 14 18.93 -24.13 7.45
C ASP A 14 19.41 -22.72 7.85
N GLY A 15 20.13 -22.60 8.97
CA GLY A 15 20.66 -21.35 9.51
C GLY A 15 19.65 -20.56 10.35
N VAL A 16 18.46 -21.11 10.61
CA VAL A 16 17.47 -20.47 11.49
C VAL A 16 17.92 -20.59 12.95
N LEU A 17 17.96 -19.46 13.66
CA LEU A 17 18.22 -19.43 15.10
C LEU A 17 16.91 -19.46 15.86
N VAL A 18 16.76 -20.42 16.78
CA VAL A 18 15.58 -20.57 17.63
C VAL A 18 15.96 -20.33 19.08
N TYR A 19 15.19 -19.48 19.74
CA TYR A 19 15.36 -19.15 21.15
C TYR A 19 14.20 -19.74 21.94
N PHE A 20 14.54 -20.43 23.02
CA PHE A 20 13.62 -21.09 23.91
C PHE A 20 13.73 -20.50 25.31
N GLU A 21 12.64 -20.52 26.06
CA GLU A 21 12.56 -20.10 27.45
C GLU A 21 11.77 -21.13 28.26
N GLY A 22 12.17 -21.38 29.51
CA GLY A 22 11.46 -22.27 30.43
C GLY A 22 12.40 -23.21 31.19
N GLU A 23 11.82 -24.10 32.00
CA GLU A 23 12.57 -25.15 32.68
C GLU A 23 12.98 -26.26 31.70
N LYS A 24 14.01 -27.03 32.08
CA LYS A 24 14.53 -28.13 31.25
C LYS A 24 13.43 -29.15 30.96
N GLY A 25 13.09 -29.34 29.68
CA GLY A 25 12.08 -30.29 29.21
C GLY A 25 10.68 -29.71 29.05
N VAL A 26 10.46 -28.45 29.41
CA VAL A 26 9.21 -27.70 29.22
C VAL A 26 9.53 -26.30 28.67
N GLU A 27 10.52 -26.23 27.79
CA GLU A 27 10.85 -24.98 27.11
C GLU A 27 9.82 -24.65 26.01
N ARG A 28 9.45 -23.38 25.90
CA ARG A 28 8.63 -22.83 24.82
C ARG A 28 9.48 -22.02 23.86
N VAL A 29 9.06 -21.92 22.60
CA VAL A 29 9.70 -21.01 21.63
C VAL A 29 9.27 -19.58 21.92
N VAL A 30 10.22 -18.66 21.99
CA VAL A 30 9.96 -17.22 22.20
C VAL A 30 10.42 -16.35 21.04
N ARG A 31 11.40 -16.82 20.27
CA ARG A 31 11.94 -16.08 19.12
C ARG A 31 12.52 -17.00 18.06
N LYS A 32 12.33 -16.65 16.79
CA LYS A 32 13.05 -17.22 15.64
C LYS A 32 13.71 -16.09 14.85
N GLU A 33 14.96 -16.28 14.45
CA GLU A 33 15.68 -15.37 13.56
C GLU A 33 16.05 -16.14 12.28
N PHE A 34 15.64 -15.61 11.14
CA PHE A 34 15.88 -16.19 9.84
C PHE A 34 17.09 -15.52 9.17
N SER A 35 17.71 -16.23 8.22
CA SER A 35 18.92 -15.78 7.52
C SER A 35 18.69 -14.56 6.62
N ASP A 36 17.44 -14.32 6.21
CA ASP A 36 17.03 -13.14 5.45
C ASP A 36 16.83 -11.88 6.32
N GLY A 37 16.98 -12.01 7.65
CA GLY A 37 16.80 -10.95 8.62
C GLY A 37 15.37 -10.81 9.17
N GLU A 38 14.44 -11.70 8.78
CA GLU A 38 13.14 -11.78 9.44
C GLU A 38 13.29 -12.28 10.89
N VAL A 39 12.58 -11.65 11.82
CA VAL A 39 12.55 -12.06 13.23
C VAL A 39 11.11 -12.22 13.70
N GLN A 40 10.77 -13.42 14.14
CA GLN A 40 9.45 -13.77 14.66
C GLN A 40 9.50 -13.89 16.19
N TYR A 41 8.49 -13.36 16.87
CA TYR A 41 8.33 -13.42 18.32
C TYR A 41 7.05 -14.17 18.69
N PHE A 42 7.16 -15.02 19.70
CA PHE A 42 6.10 -15.92 20.13
C PHE A 42 5.79 -15.75 21.61
N GLU A 43 4.52 -15.93 21.96
CA GLU A 43 4.04 -15.95 23.35
C GLU A 43 3.10 -17.13 23.58
N GLY A 44 2.96 -17.58 24.81
CA GLY A 44 2.01 -18.64 25.17
C GLY A 44 2.58 -19.66 26.14
N LYS A 45 1.81 -20.73 26.34
CA LYS A 45 2.26 -21.91 27.08
C LYS A 45 3.00 -22.85 26.13
N VAL A 46 3.79 -23.75 26.69
CA VAL A 46 4.45 -24.83 25.94
C VAL A 46 3.42 -25.53 25.04
N SER A 47 3.77 -25.71 23.77
CA SER A 47 2.93 -26.31 22.72
C SER A 47 1.72 -25.48 22.27
N ALA A 48 1.47 -24.32 22.87
CA ALA A 48 0.40 -23.37 22.52
C ALA A 48 0.97 -21.97 22.27
N GLU A 49 2.21 -21.90 21.80
CA GLU A 49 2.87 -20.67 21.40
C GLU A 49 2.20 -20.10 20.16
N ARG A 50 1.84 -18.82 20.21
CA ARG A 50 1.26 -18.06 19.11
C ARG A 50 2.22 -16.98 18.64
N LEU A 51 2.12 -16.61 17.36
CA LEU A 51 2.87 -15.50 16.80
C LEU A 51 2.29 -14.17 17.32
N VAL A 52 3.14 -13.30 17.86
CA VAL A 52 2.70 -11.98 18.37
C VAL A 52 3.32 -10.81 17.62
N ARG A 53 4.50 -11.02 17.03
CA ARG A 53 5.20 -9.98 16.27
C ARG A 53 6.13 -10.56 15.24
N VAL A 54 6.18 -9.94 14.06
CA VAL A 54 7.17 -10.19 13.01
C VAL A 54 7.88 -8.88 12.69
N ARG A 55 9.20 -8.92 12.62
CA ARG A 55 10.03 -7.82 12.11
C ARG A 55 10.68 -8.26 10.82
N PHE A 56 10.40 -7.55 9.75
CA PHE A 56 10.98 -7.79 8.44
C PHE A 56 12.31 -7.05 8.28
N PRO A 57 13.21 -7.53 7.40
CA PRO A 57 14.53 -6.91 7.18
C PRO A 57 14.44 -5.47 6.66
N LYS A 58 13.35 -5.11 5.98
CA LYS A 58 13.11 -3.75 5.49
C LYS A 58 12.65 -2.77 6.57
N GLY A 59 12.47 -3.23 7.81
CA GLY A 59 12.03 -2.41 8.95
C GLY A 59 10.53 -2.40 9.17
N GLU A 60 9.73 -3.05 8.31
CA GLU A 60 8.31 -3.28 8.56
C GLU A 60 8.14 -4.16 9.80
N VAL A 61 7.19 -3.82 10.66
CA VAL A 61 6.83 -4.60 11.85
C VAL A 61 5.34 -4.91 11.81
N GLN A 62 4.97 -6.17 12.00
CA GLN A 62 3.59 -6.61 12.11
C GLN A 62 3.33 -7.18 13.50
N PHE A 63 2.17 -6.85 14.06
CA PHE A 63 1.69 -7.36 15.34
C PHE A 63 0.45 -8.21 15.13
N TYR A 64 0.40 -9.30 15.89
CA TYR A 64 -0.59 -10.35 15.71
C TYR A 64 -1.36 -10.60 17.01
N GLU A 65 -2.63 -10.95 16.87
CA GLU A 65 -3.48 -11.44 17.96
C GLU A 65 -4.24 -12.67 17.52
N GLY A 66 -4.54 -13.57 18.46
CA GLY A 66 -5.32 -14.77 18.18
C GLY A 66 -4.95 -15.92 19.10
N MET A 67 -5.53 -17.08 18.79
CA MET A 67 -5.01 -18.36 19.30
C MET A 67 -3.91 -18.85 18.36
N LYS A 68 -3.13 -19.83 18.84
CA LYS A 68 -2.17 -20.51 17.98
C LYS A 68 -2.86 -21.07 16.73
N ASP A 69 -2.24 -20.85 15.58
CA ASP A 69 -2.73 -21.25 14.25
C ASP A 69 -4.00 -20.50 13.79
N ALA A 70 -4.36 -19.40 14.47
CA ALA A 70 -5.48 -18.51 14.14
C ALA A 70 -5.14 -17.03 14.44
N GLU A 71 -3.87 -16.66 14.23
CA GLU A 71 -3.36 -15.33 14.46
C GLU A 71 -3.66 -14.40 13.27
N ARG A 72 -4.21 -13.22 13.58
CA ARG A 72 -4.49 -12.16 12.60
C ARG A 72 -3.63 -10.94 12.84
N VAL A 73 -3.34 -10.17 11.78
CA VAL A 73 -2.62 -8.90 11.91
C VAL A 73 -3.55 -7.86 12.50
N VAL A 74 -3.16 -7.25 13.63
CA VAL A 74 -3.91 -6.15 14.25
C VAL A 74 -3.25 -4.80 14.05
N ARG A 75 -1.93 -4.79 13.78
CA ARG A 75 -1.17 -3.57 13.56
C ARG A 75 0.00 -3.82 12.63
N ARG A 76 0.25 -2.87 11.73
CA ARG A 76 1.42 -2.84 10.85
C ARG A 76 2.11 -1.49 10.96
N GLU A 77 3.41 -1.50 11.17
CA GLU A 77 4.27 -0.33 11.21
C GLU A 77 5.23 -0.37 10.04
N TRP A 78 5.28 0.72 9.29
CA TRP A 78 6.16 0.91 8.16
C TRP A 78 7.40 1.72 8.58
N PRO A 79 8.55 1.54 7.91
CA PRO A 79 9.78 2.27 8.21
C PRO A 79 9.67 3.80 8.04
N ASP A 80 8.71 4.26 7.25
CA ASP A 80 8.43 5.68 7.01
C ASP A 80 7.62 6.32 8.15
N GLY A 81 7.23 5.55 9.17
CA GLY A 81 6.43 5.99 10.31
C GLY A 81 4.93 5.81 10.14
N VAL A 82 4.46 5.28 9.00
CA VAL A 82 3.04 4.98 8.81
C VAL A 82 2.65 3.78 9.67
N VAL A 83 1.56 3.90 10.43
CA VAL A 83 0.99 2.82 11.25
C VAL A 83 -0.43 2.53 10.80
N GLN A 84 -0.74 1.26 10.55
CA GLN A 84 -2.07 0.79 10.17
C GLN A 84 -2.62 -0.12 11.27
N HIS A 85 -3.88 0.07 11.65
CA HIS A 85 -4.58 -0.78 12.61
C HIS A 85 -5.73 -1.50 11.93
N PHE A 86 -5.89 -2.77 12.27
CA PHE A 86 -6.85 -3.66 11.67
C PHE A 86 -7.79 -4.28 12.73
N GLU A 87 -9.03 -4.52 12.35
CA GLU A 87 -10.03 -5.23 13.15
C GLU A 87 -10.73 -6.29 12.32
N GLY A 88 -11.40 -7.24 12.98
CA GLY A 88 -12.23 -8.26 12.32
C GLY A 88 -11.75 -9.69 12.54
N GLU A 89 -12.50 -10.65 12.02
CA GLU A 89 -12.17 -12.08 12.06
C GLU A 89 -11.17 -12.44 10.95
N GLU A 90 -10.30 -13.39 11.27
CA GLU A 90 -9.24 -13.88 10.38
C GLU A 90 -9.78 -14.27 9.00
N GLY A 91 -9.07 -13.87 7.95
CA GLY A 91 -9.26 -14.34 6.58
C GLY A 91 -10.51 -13.84 5.83
N ARG A 92 -11.54 -13.30 6.51
CA ARG A 92 -12.75 -12.79 5.83
C ARG A 92 -13.19 -11.40 6.21
N ALA A 93 -12.84 -10.93 7.41
CA ALA A 93 -13.37 -9.66 7.92
C ALA A 93 -12.29 -8.70 8.42
N GLU A 94 -11.01 -9.02 8.21
CA GLU A 94 -9.92 -8.10 8.53
C GLU A 94 -10.04 -6.81 7.71
N ARG A 95 -10.23 -5.70 8.42
CA ARG A 95 -10.47 -4.39 7.86
C ARG A 95 -9.55 -3.34 8.46
N LEU A 96 -9.16 -2.38 7.63
CA LEU A 96 -8.39 -1.22 8.07
C LEU A 96 -9.33 -0.26 8.79
N VAL A 97 -9.08 0.00 10.08
CA VAL A 97 -9.92 0.90 10.89
C VAL A 97 -9.24 2.24 11.16
N ARG A 98 -7.91 2.25 11.20
CA ARG A 98 -7.13 3.45 11.54
C ARG A 98 -5.79 3.46 10.81
N VAL A 99 -5.40 4.63 10.33
CA VAL A 99 -4.06 4.90 9.80
C VAL A 99 -3.49 6.11 10.52
N GLU A 100 -2.29 5.98 11.04
CA GLU A 100 -1.47 7.09 11.54
C GLU A 100 -0.39 7.36 10.50
N LEU A 101 -0.37 8.57 9.94
CA LEU A 101 0.64 9.00 8.99
C LEU A 101 1.85 9.56 9.73
N SER A 102 2.98 9.61 9.03
CA SER A 102 4.25 10.07 9.60
C SER A 102 4.29 11.57 9.93
N ASP A 103 3.37 12.35 9.37
CA ASP A 103 3.15 13.75 9.72
C ASP A 103 2.27 13.93 10.97
N GLY A 104 1.77 12.84 11.56
CA GLY A 104 0.88 12.82 12.72
C GLY A 104 -0.61 12.92 12.37
N GLU A 105 -0.98 12.96 11.08
CA GLU A 105 -2.39 12.87 10.67
C GLU A 105 -2.94 11.47 10.99
N VAL A 106 -4.13 11.40 11.59
CA VAL A 106 -4.83 10.16 11.90
C VAL A 106 -6.11 10.06 11.08
N GLN A 107 -6.28 8.95 10.38
CA GLN A 107 -7.43 8.67 9.53
C GLN A 107 -8.20 7.46 10.07
N TYR A 108 -9.52 7.59 10.20
CA TYR A 108 -10.42 6.53 10.65
C TYR A 108 -11.34 6.09 9.52
N TYR A 109 -11.54 4.79 9.43
CA TYR A 109 -12.27 4.13 8.36
C TYR A 109 -13.39 3.26 8.92
N GLU A 110 -14.51 3.23 8.21
CA GLU A 110 -15.63 2.32 8.47
C GLU A 110 -16.07 1.62 7.17
N GLY A 111 -16.73 0.48 7.31
CA GLY A 111 -17.38 -0.27 6.23
C GLY A 111 -17.53 -1.76 6.53
N GLU A 112 -18.07 -2.50 5.56
CA GLU A 112 -18.13 -3.97 5.51
C GLU A 112 -16.89 -4.59 4.81
N PRO A 113 -16.51 -5.84 5.11
CA PRO A 113 -15.32 -6.49 4.56
C PRO A 113 -15.23 -6.40 3.04
N GLY A 114 -14.17 -5.77 2.54
CA GLY A 114 -13.95 -5.58 1.10
C GLY A 114 -14.74 -4.41 0.47
N ALA A 115 -15.66 -3.79 1.21
CA ALA A 115 -16.26 -2.48 0.90
C ALA A 115 -15.67 -1.34 1.74
N GLU A 116 -14.88 -1.66 2.77
CA GLU A 116 -14.26 -0.70 3.67
C GLU A 116 -13.18 0.06 2.96
N ARG A 117 -13.39 1.37 2.75
CA ARG A 117 -12.44 2.47 3.04
C ARG A 117 -13.18 3.82 3.09
N GLN A 118 -14.39 3.88 3.65
CA GLN A 118 -15.02 5.18 3.82
C GLN A 118 -14.29 5.90 4.95
N LEU A 119 -13.46 6.88 4.59
CA LEU A 119 -12.84 7.79 5.54
C LEU A 119 -13.96 8.56 6.26
N VAL A 120 -14.17 8.25 7.54
CA VAL A 120 -15.22 8.84 8.36
C VAL A 120 -14.70 9.98 9.22
N ARG A 121 -13.42 9.91 9.62
CA ARG A 121 -12.81 10.94 10.47
C ARG A 121 -11.36 11.12 10.08
N ARG A 122 -10.92 12.37 10.10
CA ARG A 122 -9.51 12.75 9.99
C ARG A 122 -9.17 13.68 11.13
N GLU A 123 -8.06 13.42 11.80
CA GLU A 123 -7.51 14.23 12.87
C GLU A 123 -6.13 14.71 12.44
N PHE A 124 -5.90 16.01 12.55
CA PHE A 124 -4.61 16.60 12.24
C PHE A 124 -3.77 16.77 13.52
N PRO A 125 -2.44 16.93 13.40
CA PRO A 125 -1.55 17.12 14.55
C PRO A 125 -1.90 18.33 15.41
N ASN A 126 -2.56 19.34 14.83
CA ASN A 126 -3.04 20.53 15.52
C ASN A 126 -4.37 20.30 16.30
N GLY A 127 -4.88 19.07 16.31
CA GLY A 127 -6.16 18.70 16.93
C GLY A 127 -7.40 19.03 16.09
N GLU A 128 -7.24 19.55 14.88
CA GLU A 128 -8.38 19.82 13.99
C GLU A 128 -9.03 18.50 13.54
N LEU A 129 -10.36 18.44 13.66
CA LEU A 129 -11.16 17.28 13.29
C LEU A 129 -11.96 17.57 12.02
N LEU A 130 -11.78 16.75 10.99
CA LEU A 130 -12.57 16.83 9.77
C LEU A 130 -13.69 15.77 9.80
N SER A 131 -14.93 16.25 9.92
CA SER A 131 -16.13 15.40 9.95
C SER A 131 -16.42 14.75 8.59
N PRO A 132 -17.23 13.67 8.52
CA PRO A 132 -17.62 13.05 7.25
C PRO A 132 -18.19 14.05 6.24
N LYS A 133 -19.00 15.01 6.69
CA LYS A 133 -19.55 16.08 5.85
C LYS A 133 -18.45 17.00 5.31
N GLY A 134 -17.46 17.33 6.15
CA GLY A 134 -16.27 18.06 5.73
C GLY A 134 -15.49 17.31 4.65
N ILE A 135 -15.30 16.00 4.84
CA ILE A 135 -14.58 15.13 3.90
C ILE A 135 -15.30 15.08 2.55
N GLN A 136 -16.63 14.90 2.56
CA GLN A 136 -17.43 14.88 1.33
C GLN A 136 -17.40 16.21 0.61
N ARG A 137 -17.45 17.34 1.36
CA ARG A 137 -17.35 18.67 0.77
C ARG A 137 -16.00 18.87 0.10
N LEU A 138 -14.90 18.49 0.75
CA LEU A 138 -13.55 18.54 0.17
C LEU A 138 -13.45 17.66 -1.09
N LYS A 139 -13.94 16.42 -1.04
CA LYS A 139 -13.97 15.53 -2.22
C LYS A 139 -14.68 16.17 -3.40
N SER A 140 -15.81 16.85 -3.16
CA SER A 140 -16.55 17.55 -4.23
C SER A 140 -15.76 18.74 -4.81
N VAL A 141 -15.03 19.49 -3.98
CA VAL A 141 -14.22 20.63 -4.40
C VAL A 141 -13.03 20.14 -5.24
N VAL A 142 -12.30 19.12 -4.76
CA VAL A 142 -11.17 18.52 -5.48
C VAL A 142 -11.61 17.99 -6.85
N ARG A 143 -12.76 17.31 -6.92
CA ARG A 143 -13.32 16.84 -8.18
C ARG A 143 -13.57 17.98 -9.17
N LYS A 144 -14.21 19.07 -8.73
CA LYS A 144 -14.46 20.25 -9.59
C LYS A 144 -13.16 20.86 -10.11
N ILE A 145 -12.13 20.97 -9.26
CA ILE A 145 -10.82 21.50 -9.67
C ILE A 145 -10.19 20.58 -10.72
N GLN A 146 -10.25 19.26 -10.53
CA GLN A 146 -9.70 18.29 -11.48
C GLN A 146 -10.41 18.36 -12.84
N GLU A 147 -11.74 18.38 -12.83
CA GLU A 147 -12.56 18.54 -14.05
C GLU A 147 -12.23 19.83 -14.80
N GLU A 148 -12.01 20.94 -14.08
CA GLU A 148 -11.59 22.20 -14.68
C GLU A 148 -10.17 22.12 -15.29
N GLN A 149 -9.23 21.48 -14.59
CA GLN A 149 -7.86 21.28 -15.10
C GLN A 149 -7.84 20.41 -16.36
N ASP A 150 -8.63 19.35 -16.39
CA ASP A 150 -8.73 18.45 -17.54
C ASP A 150 -9.38 19.16 -18.73
N THR A 151 -10.41 19.97 -18.48
CA THR A 151 -11.02 20.82 -19.51
C THR A 151 -10.01 21.83 -20.08
N ARG A 152 -9.22 22.49 -19.22
CA ARG A 152 -8.15 23.42 -19.65
C ARG A 152 -7.06 22.72 -20.46
N ARG A 153 -6.64 21.52 -20.04
CA ARG A 153 -5.65 20.69 -20.74
C ARG A 153 -6.17 20.28 -22.12
N SER A 154 -7.40 19.80 -22.21
CA SER A 154 -8.05 19.43 -23.47
C SER A 154 -8.17 20.62 -24.42
N ALA A 155 -8.66 21.77 -23.94
CA ALA A 155 -8.73 22.99 -24.74
C ALA A 155 -7.36 23.47 -25.24
N ARG A 156 -6.32 23.34 -24.41
CA ARG A 156 -4.94 23.65 -24.81
C ARG A 156 -4.43 22.69 -25.88
N ALA A 157 -4.68 21.39 -25.73
CA ALA A 157 -4.31 20.37 -26.73
C ALA A 157 -4.97 20.67 -28.09
N GLN A 158 -6.28 20.92 -28.11
CA GLN A 158 -7.02 21.27 -29.34
C GLN A 158 -6.48 22.54 -30.01
N ARG A 159 -6.09 23.56 -29.23
CA ARG A 159 -5.48 24.79 -29.78
C ARG A 159 -4.12 24.51 -30.40
N LEU A 160 -3.31 23.66 -29.78
CA LEU A 160 -1.99 23.27 -30.31
C LEU A 160 -2.13 22.44 -31.58
N GLU A 161 -3.06 21.48 -31.61
CA GLU A 161 -3.38 20.71 -32.83
C GLU A 161 -3.88 21.62 -33.95
N SER A 162 -4.82 22.52 -33.65
CA SER A 162 -5.32 23.50 -34.62
C SER A 162 -4.22 24.43 -35.14
N ALA A 163 -3.28 24.85 -34.27
CA ALA A 163 -2.13 25.64 -34.66
C ALA A 163 -1.16 24.86 -35.55
N ALA A 164 -0.91 23.58 -35.24
CA ALA A 164 -0.08 22.70 -36.05
C ALA A 164 -0.67 22.47 -37.45
N CYS A 165 -1.98 22.23 -37.55
CA CYS A 165 -2.67 22.10 -38.84
C CYS A 165 -2.56 23.38 -39.70
N ARG A 166 -2.65 24.57 -39.08
CA ARG A 166 -2.45 25.85 -39.80
C ARG A 166 -1.03 26.00 -40.35
N MET A 167 -0.02 25.52 -39.62
CA MET A 167 1.38 25.58 -40.07
C MET A 167 1.66 24.59 -41.22
N GLN A 168 1.01 23.42 -41.23
CA GLN A 168 1.18 22.41 -42.29
C GLN A 168 0.38 22.73 -43.55
N GLY A 169 -0.76 23.43 -43.43
CA GLY A 169 -1.55 23.93 -44.56
C GLY A 169 -0.90 25.10 -45.32
N ALA A 170 0.16 25.71 -44.76
CA ALA A 170 1.00 26.68 -45.45
C ALA A 170 2.13 25.98 -46.23
N GLY A 171 1.78 24.95 -47.01
CA GLY A 171 2.70 24.36 -47.99
C GLY A 171 2.98 25.37 -49.12
N PRO A 172 4.20 25.38 -49.70
CA PRO A 172 4.58 26.31 -50.75
C PRO A 172 3.59 26.21 -51.92
N ARG A 173 3.08 27.37 -52.37
CA ARG A 173 2.24 27.46 -53.57
C ARG A 173 2.87 26.63 -54.69
N SER A 174 2.08 25.69 -55.20
CA SER A 174 2.43 24.76 -56.26
C SER A 174 3.19 25.46 -57.39
N SER A 175 4.46 25.09 -57.57
CA SER A 175 5.06 25.14 -58.90
C SER A 175 4.30 24.13 -59.76
N ALA A 176 3.62 24.63 -60.79
CA ALA A 176 2.77 23.86 -61.69
C ALA A 176 3.47 22.59 -62.24
N PRO A 177 2.78 21.43 -62.32
CA PRO A 177 3.32 20.27 -62.99
C PRO A 177 3.39 20.51 -64.50
N ALA A 178 4.58 20.33 -65.08
CA ALA A 178 4.79 20.31 -66.52
C ALA A 178 3.99 19.14 -67.14
N ARG A 179 3.14 19.46 -68.12
CA ARG A 179 2.40 18.48 -68.92
C ARG A 179 3.39 17.71 -69.80
N TYR A 180 3.70 16.46 -69.45
CA TYR A 180 4.25 15.50 -70.40
C TYR A 180 3.14 14.56 -70.85
N GLY A 181 2.75 14.70 -72.12
CA GLY A 181 1.86 13.77 -72.79
C GLY A 181 2.59 12.46 -73.08
N VAL A 182 1.96 11.34 -72.76
CA VAL A 182 2.38 10.03 -73.23
C VAL A 182 1.24 9.46 -74.08
N SER A 183 1.53 9.37 -75.37
CA SER A 183 0.77 8.66 -76.40
C SER A 183 0.89 7.16 -76.14
N VAL A 184 -0.24 6.48 -76.00
CA VAL A 184 -0.30 5.01 -76.05
C VAL A 184 -0.79 4.63 -77.44
N GLN A 185 0.12 4.13 -78.27
CA GLN A 185 -0.21 3.50 -79.53
C GLN A 185 -0.82 2.12 -79.28
N GLN A 186 -1.91 1.90 -79.99
CA GLN A 186 -2.74 0.71 -80.06
C GLN A 186 -2.16 -0.20 -81.15
N TRP A 187 -1.87 -1.46 -80.86
CA TRP A 187 -1.63 -2.49 -81.87
C TRP A 187 -2.29 -3.81 -81.45
N LEU A 188 -3.03 -4.37 -82.41
CA LEU A 188 -3.54 -5.74 -82.51
C LEU A 188 -2.39 -6.73 -82.71
#